data_AF-A0A2N7YDR9-F1
#
_entry.id   AF-A0A2N7YDR9-F1
#
_cell.length_a   1.000
_cell.length_b   1.000
_cell.length_c   1.000
_cell.angle_alpha   90.00
_cell.angle_beta   90.00
_cell.angle_gamma   90.00
#
_symmetry.space_group_name_H-M   'P 1'
#
loop_
_entity.id
_entity.type
_entity.pdbx_description
1 polymer ?
#
loop_
_entity_poly.entity_id
_entity_poly.type
_entity_poly.pdbx_seq_one_letter_code
_entity_poly.pdbx_strand_id
1 'polypeptide(L)'
;VESGGNVEGAVAGETVVVNGVSIVGHRNVASRLAADASALFSRNLFNFLSAFWDKEAGKPVLDAEIGDAIRLTQGGKIVNARLLG
;
A
#
# COMPACT_ATOMS: atom_id res chain seq x y z
N VAL A 1 5.89 -11.85 -5.26
CA VAL A 1 7.04 -11.48 -6.12
C VAL A 1 6.60 -10.50 -7.21
N GLU A 2 6.31 -9.26 -6.80
CA GLU A 2 5.67 -8.28 -7.71
C GLU A 2 6.69 -7.36 -8.40
N SER A 3 7.93 -7.31 -7.89
CA SER A 3 9.02 -6.49 -8.44
C SER A 3 10.22 -7.33 -8.90
N GLY A 4 9.98 -8.49 -9.51
CA GLY A 4 11.03 -9.40 -10.02
C GLY A 4 11.42 -10.54 -9.07
N GLY A 5 11.27 -10.34 -7.75
CA GLY A 5 11.57 -11.38 -6.73
C GLY A 5 13.06 -11.45 -6.37
N ASN A 6 13.36 -11.91 -5.15
CA ASN A 6 14.72 -11.87 -4.60
C ASN A 6 15.60 -13.06 -5.04
N VAL A 7 15.02 -14.06 -5.70
CA VAL A 7 15.69 -15.32 -6.05
C VAL A 7 15.46 -15.61 -7.53
N GLU A 8 16.52 -15.99 -8.23
CA GLU A 8 16.46 -16.41 -9.62
C GLU A 8 15.53 -17.63 -9.78
N GLY A 9 14.72 -17.64 -10.84
CA GLY A 9 13.70 -18.66 -11.05
C GLY A 9 12.39 -18.41 -10.30
N ALA A 10 12.26 -17.34 -9.50
CA ALA A 10 10.97 -16.96 -8.94
C ALA A 10 10.01 -16.46 -10.04
N VAL A 11 8.85 -17.13 -10.17
CA VAL A 11 7.82 -16.77 -11.16
C VAL A 11 6.61 -16.18 -10.46
N ALA A 12 6.16 -15.01 -10.93
CA ALA A 12 5.08 -14.29 -10.29
C ALA A 12 3.71 -14.96 -10.47
N GLY A 13 3.13 -15.35 -9.35
CA GLY A 13 1.86 -16.07 -9.25
C GLY A 13 2.02 -17.58 -9.04
N GLU A 14 3.24 -18.11 -9.15
CA GLU A 14 3.46 -19.56 -9.28
C GLU A 14 4.34 -20.12 -8.17
N THR A 15 4.20 -21.42 -7.93
CA THR A 15 5.18 -22.20 -7.17
C THR A 15 5.88 -23.12 -8.15
N VAL A 16 7.18 -22.92 -8.37
CA VAL A 16 7.98 -23.73 -9.31
C VAL A 16 8.95 -24.61 -8.57
N VAL A 17 9.36 -25.74 -9.15
CA VAL A 17 10.39 -26.62 -8.59
C VAL A 17 11.64 -26.56 -9.45
N VAL A 18 12.77 -26.20 -8.85
CA VAL A 18 14.08 -26.13 -9.51
C VAL A 18 15.06 -26.98 -8.71
N ASN A 19 15.66 -27.99 -9.35
CA ASN A 19 16.60 -28.92 -8.71
C ASN A 19 16.06 -29.54 -7.39
N GLY A 20 14.75 -29.85 -7.35
CA GLY A 20 14.08 -30.41 -6.18
C GLY A 20 13.65 -29.39 -5.10
N VAL A 21 13.95 -28.10 -5.27
CA VAL A 21 13.57 -27.02 -4.34
C VAL A 21 12.33 -26.29 -4.85
N SER A 22 11.32 -26.11 -3.99
CA SER A 22 10.12 -25.32 -4.32
C SER A 22 10.37 -23.82 -4.09
N ILE A 23 10.16 -23.02 -5.13
CA ILE A 23 10.25 -21.56 -5.11
C ILE A 23 8.83 -21.01 -5.17
N VAL A 24 8.36 -20.40 -4.07
CA VAL A 24 6.99 -19.89 -3.94
C VAL A 24 6.94 -18.41 -4.32
N GLY A 25 6.22 -18.12 -5.40
CA GLY A 25 6.09 -16.82 -6.02
C GLY A 25 4.68 -16.24 -5.96
N HIS A 26 3.89 -16.48 -4.92
CA HIS A 26 2.54 -15.92 -4.83
C HIS A 26 2.50 -14.38 -4.99
N ARG A 27 1.46 -13.89 -5.67
CA ARG A 27 1.06 -12.47 -5.70
C ARG A 27 0.12 -12.19 -4.53
N ASN A 28 0.00 -10.92 -4.14
CA ASN A 28 -0.94 -10.48 -3.12
C ASN A 28 -0.97 -11.39 -1.87
N VAL A 29 0.19 -11.62 -1.25
CA VAL A 29 0.29 -12.57 -0.13
C VAL A 29 -0.63 -12.17 1.04
N ALA A 30 -0.87 -10.87 1.23
CA ALA A 30 -1.81 -10.35 2.22
C ALA A 30 -3.23 -10.89 2.03
N SER A 31 -3.71 -11.09 0.80
CA SER A 31 -5.05 -11.64 0.56
C SER A 31 -5.19 -13.10 0.98
N ARG A 32 -4.08 -13.82 1.20
CA ARG A 32 -4.13 -15.20 1.73
C ARG A 32 -4.43 -15.25 3.24
N LEU A 33 -4.37 -14.09 3.92
CA LEU A 33 -4.81 -13.86 5.30
C LEU A 33 -5.77 -12.67 5.33
N ALA A 34 -6.78 -12.71 4.46
CA ALA A 34 -7.64 -11.55 4.19
C ALA A 34 -8.29 -10.94 5.44
N ALA A 35 -8.75 -11.76 6.39
CA ALA A 35 -9.40 -11.26 7.61
C ALA A 35 -8.45 -10.41 8.46
N ASP A 36 -7.27 -10.94 8.77
CA ASP A 36 -6.26 -10.24 9.59
C ASP A 36 -5.68 -9.03 8.84
N ALA A 37 -5.38 -9.19 7.56
CA ALA A 37 -4.89 -8.09 6.72
C ALA A 37 -5.90 -6.94 6.66
N SER A 38 -7.20 -7.25 6.54
CA SER A 38 -8.27 -6.25 6.53
C SER A 38 -8.42 -5.55 7.87
N ALA A 39 -8.31 -6.29 8.99
CA ALA A 39 -8.37 -5.71 10.32
C ALA A 39 -7.20 -4.75 10.58
N LEU A 40 -5.99 -5.14 10.21
CA LEU A 40 -4.80 -4.31 10.34
C LEU A 40 -4.87 -3.07 9.43
N PHE A 41 -5.29 -3.25 8.17
CA PHE A 41 -5.41 -2.14 7.23
C PHE A 41 -6.51 -1.14 7.65
N SER A 42 -7.67 -1.63 8.09
CA SER A 42 -8.74 -0.79 8.63
C SER A 42 -8.27 0.03 9.83
N ARG A 43 -7.45 -0.57 10.72
CA ARG A 43 -6.87 0.15 11.85
C ARG A 43 -5.89 1.25 11.39
N ASN A 44 -5.08 1.00 10.36
CA ASN A 44 -4.21 2.04 9.79
C ASN A 44 -5.02 3.21 9.21
N LEU A 45 -6.09 2.92 8.47
CA LEU A 45 -6.98 3.95 7.92
C LEU A 45 -7.68 4.75 9.02
N PHE A 46 -8.17 4.07 10.07
CA PHE A 46 -8.78 4.73 11.22
C PHE A 46 -7.80 5.64 11.94
N ASN A 47 -6.60 5.16 12.24
CA ASN A 47 -5.56 5.95 12.89
C ASN A 47 -5.18 7.17 12.06
N PHE A 48 -5.03 6.99 10.75
CA PHE A 48 -4.76 8.08 9.81
C PHE A 48 -5.87 9.14 9.85
N LEU A 49 -7.13 8.74 9.65
CA LEU A 49 -8.25 9.69 9.69
C LEU A 49 -8.37 10.38 11.05
N SER A 50 -8.18 9.64 12.14
CA SER A 50 -8.26 10.18 13.50
C SER A 50 -7.17 11.22 13.78
N ALA A 51 -5.95 11.00 13.28
CA ALA A 51 -4.84 11.94 13.44
C ALA A 51 -5.09 13.28 12.75
N PHE A 52 -5.84 13.27 11.64
CA PHE A 52 -6.10 14.46 10.83
C PHE A 52 -7.54 14.98 10.92
N TRP A 53 -8.37 14.44 11.80
CA TRP A 53 -9.77 14.84 11.89
C TRP A 53 -9.92 16.20 12.56
N ASP A 54 -10.41 17.18 11.80
CA ASP A 54 -10.80 18.47 12.36
C ASP A 54 -12.29 18.45 12.73
N LYS A 55 -12.59 18.67 14.01
CA LYS A 55 -13.96 18.63 14.54
C LYS A 55 -14.80 19.83 14.10
N GLU A 56 -14.19 21.00 13.95
CA GLU A 56 -14.89 22.24 13.57
C GLU A 56 -15.21 22.23 12.08
N ALA A 57 -14.26 21.79 11.26
CA ALA A 57 -14.42 21.66 9.82
C ALA A 57 -15.22 20.40 9.41
N GLY A 58 -15.41 19.44 10.33
CA GLY A 58 -16.17 18.21 10.11
C GLY A 58 -15.58 17.28 9.04
N LYS A 59 -14.26 17.35 8.83
CA LYS A 59 -13.55 16.62 7.76
C LYS A 59 -12.07 16.45 8.11
N PRO A 60 -11.35 15.50 7.45
CA PRO A 60 -9.91 15.43 7.61
C PRO A 60 -9.23 16.67 6.98
N VAL A 61 -8.32 17.28 7.74
CA VAL A 61 -7.46 18.39 7.30
C VAL A 61 -6.02 17.92 7.47
N LEU A 62 -5.36 17.65 6.35
CA LEU A 62 -3.94 17.23 6.35
C LEU A 62 -3.05 18.47 6.46
N ASP A 63 -1.98 18.35 7.25
CA ASP A 63 -0.92 19.35 7.34
C ASP A 63 -0.06 19.41 6.07
N ALA A 64 0.88 20.37 6.01
CA ALA A 64 1.79 20.50 4.87
C ALA A 64 2.87 19.42 4.86
N GLU A 65 3.33 18.92 6.01
CA GLU A 65 4.45 17.97 6.07
C GLU A 65 4.04 16.57 5.61
N ILE A 66 3.04 15.98 6.26
CA ILE A 66 2.54 14.64 5.95
C ILE A 66 1.55 14.73 4.80
N GLY A 67 0.68 15.75 4.78
CA GLY A 67 -0.33 15.90 3.75
C GLY A 67 0.25 16.06 2.35
N ASP A 68 1.25 16.92 2.16
CA ASP A 68 1.85 17.11 0.82
C ASP A 68 2.67 15.90 0.38
N ALA A 69 3.27 15.17 1.34
CA ALA A 69 4.03 13.96 1.05
C ALA A 69 3.17 12.83 0.48
N ILE A 70 1.93 12.67 0.95
CA ILE A 70 1.05 11.55 0.58
C ILE A 70 -0.06 11.92 -0.41
N ARG A 71 -0.45 13.20 -0.48
CA ARG A 71 -1.56 13.63 -1.34
C ARG A 71 -1.13 13.60 -2.79
N LEU A 72 -1.80 12.78 -3.58
CA LEU A 72 -1.54 12.68 -5.03
C LEU A 72 -2.27 13.75 -5.83
N THR A 73 -3.53 14.01 -5.47
CA THR A 73 -4.41 14.93 -6.20
C THR A 73 -5.23 15.83 -5.27
N GLN A 74 -5.60 17.01 -5.77
CA GLN A 74 -6.55 17.91 -5.11
C GLN A 74 -7.21 18.83 -6.14
N GLY A 75 -8.53 19.05 -6.02
CA GLY A 75 -9.24 20.01 -6.88
C GLY A 75 -9.11 19.70 -8.38
N GLY A 76 -9.06 18.41 -8.75
CA GLY A 76 -8.91 17.98 -10.13
C GLY A 76 -7.50 18.11 -10.72
N LYS A 77 -6.48 18.40 -9.89
CA LYS A 77 -5.07 18.52 -10.32
C LYS A 77 -4.17 17.52 -9.59
N ILE A 78 -3.08 17.13 -10.25
CA ILE A 78 -1.95 16.46 -9.59
C ILE A 78 -1.25 17.51 -8.72
N VAL A 79 -0.97 17.16 -7.46
CA VAL A 79 -0.29 18.06 -6.52
C VAL A 79 1.01 17.47 -5.96
N ASN A 80 1.22 16.14 -6.10
CA ASN A 80 2.44 15.51 -5.63
C ASN A 80 3.62 15.79 -6.56
N ALA A 81 4.69 16.38 -6.04
CA ALA A 81 5.90 16.72 -6.80
C ALA A 81 6.50 15.53 -7.56
N ARG A 82 6.40 14.30 -7.02
CA ARG A 82 6.96 13.09 -7.66
C ARG A 82 6.21 12.68 -8.94
N LEU A 83 5.03 13.23 -9.17
CA LEU A 83 4.17 12.93 -10.33
C LEU A 83 4.08 14.11 -11.32
N LEU A 84 4.73 15.24 -11.03
CA LEU A 84 4.63 16.45 -11.84
C LEU A 84 5.67 16.56 -12.97
N GLY A 85 6.63 15.63 -13.05
CA GLY A 85 7.70 15.62 -14.05
C GLY A 85 8.95 16.32 -13.54
#